data_AF-A0A6A6FJS3-F1
#
_entry.id   AF-A0A6A6FJS3-F1
#
_cell.length_a   1.000
_cell.length_b   1.000
_cell.length_c   1.000
_cell.angle_alpha   90.00
_cell.angle_beta   90.00
_cell.angle_gamma   90.00
#
_symmetry.space_group_name_H-M   'P 1'
#
loop_
_entity.id
_entity.type
_entity.pdbx_description
1 polymer ?
#
loop_
_entity_poly.entity_id
_entity_poly.type
_entity_poly.pdbx_seq_one_letter_code
_entity_poly.pdbx_strand_id
1 'polypeptide(L)'
;MFRTVLLRATRAAAQSSVRAAPVVRTAVRSPFVTSRISSPATRIAAIRCYASSSGLGQEEVTGRILDLLKKFDKVQDPSKLSAVSHFTNDLGLDSLDTVEVVMAIEEEFSIEIPDKEADAIHSVSQAVDYIMKQPDAH
;
A
#
# COMPACT_ATOMS: atom_id res chain seq x y z
N MET A 1 20.47 -21.30 40.15
CA MET A 1 19.50 -22.38 40.44
C MET A 1 18.79 -22.73 39.15
N PHE A 2 19.22 -23.83 38.53
CA PHE A 2 18.83 -24.28 37.20
C PHE A 2 17.42 -24.87 37.23
N ARG A 3 16.55 -24.39 36.31
CA ARG A 3 15.20 -24.93 36.10
C ARG A 3 15.25 -26.05 35.07
N THR A 4 14.65 -27.17 35.46
CA THR A 4 14.76 -28.52 34.91
C THR A 4 14.02 -28.70 33.58
N VAL A 5 14.66 -29.51 32.74
CA VAL A 5 14.21 -30.08 31.45
C VAL A 5 13.00 -31.00 31.65
N LEU A 6 12.02 -30.96 30.73
CA LEU A 6 11.05 -32.04 30.53
C LEU A 6 10.97 -32.42 29.06
N LEU A 7 11.64 -33.53 28.75
CA LEU A 7 11.58 -34.28 27.50
C LEU A 7 10.17 -34.88 27.31
N ARG A 8 9.53 -34.60 26.18
CA ARG A 8 8.29 -35.27 25.77
C ARG A 8 8.62 -36.29 24.69
N ALA A 9 8.45 -37.56 25.06
CA ALA A 9 8.88 -38.74 24.34
C ALA A 9 8.21 -38.94 22.98
N THR A 10 8.98 -39.50 22.05
CA THR A 10 8.58 -40.01 20.74
C THR A 10 7.81 -41.32 20.91
N ARG A 11 6.60 -41.40 20.32
CA ARG A 11 5.83 -42.64 20.30
C ARG A 11 6.15 -43.39 19.01
N ALA A 12 6.97 -44.43 19.16
CA ALA A 12 7.18 -45.46 18.15
C ALA A 12 5.92 -46.31 18.01
N ALA A 13 5.50 -46.57 16.78
CA ALA A 13 4.55 -47.63 16.45
C ALA A 13 5.17 -48.47 15.33
N ALA A 14 5.75 -49.59 15.73
CA ALA A 14 6.15 -50.67 14.85
C ALA A 14 4.88 -51.41 14.38
N GLN A 15 4.77 -51.70 13.08
CA GLN A 15 3.87 -52.74 12.59
C GLN A 15 4.64 -53.73 11.73
N SER A 16 4.84 -54.88 12.37
CA SER A 16 4.99 -56.25 11.86
C SER A 16 5.19 -56.47 10.35
N SER A 17 6.36 -57.03 10.06
CA SER A 17 6.67 -57.89 8.91
C SER A 17 5.70 -59.08 8.82
N VAL A 18 5.14 -59.31 7.63
CA VAL A 18 4.65 -60.63 7.21
C VAL A 18 5.33 -60.97 5.89
N ARG A 19 6.10 -62.06 5.93
CA ARG A 19 6.85 -62.66 4.83
C ARG A 19 5.95 -63.66 4.12
N ALA A 20 5.75 -63.51 2.82
CA ALA A 20 5.18 -64.56 1.96
C ALA A 20 5.89 -64.58 0.59
N ALA A 21 6.30 -65.78 0.19
CA ALA A 21 7.17 -66.09 -0.94
C ALA A 21 6.44 -66.02 -2.31
N PRO A 22 7.17 -66.08 -3.46
CA PRO A 22 6.64 -65.70 -4.76
C PRO A 22 5.87 -66.87 -5.40
N VAL A 23 4.64 -66.62 -5.83
CA VAL A 23 3.94 -67.52 -6.75
C VAL A 23 4.05 -66.94 -8.15
N VAL A 24 4.89 -67.59 -8.96
CA VAL A 24 4.99 -67.34 -10.40
C VAL A 24 3.67 -67.77 -11.04
N ARG A 25 2.85 -66.79 -11.41
CA ARG A 25 1.69 -66.99 -12.31
C ARG A 25 2.00 -66.29 -13.62
N THR A 26 2.19 -67.08 -14.66
CA THR A 26 2.24 -66.67 -16.05
C THR A 26 0.86 -66.17 -16.47
N ALA A 27 0.60 -64.88 -16.26
CA ALA A 27 -0.57 -64.21 -16.81
C ALA A 27 -0.23 -63.61 -18.17
N VAL A 28 -0.94 -64.10 -19.18
CA VAL A 28 -0.91 -63.68 -20.58
C VAL A 28 -1.05 -62.17 -20.67
N ARG A 29 -0.09 -61.53 -21.36
CA ARG A 29 -0.07 -60.11 -21.70
C ARG A 29 -1.35 -59.71 -22.45
N SER A 30 -2.19 -58.91 -21.82
CA SER A 30 -3.12 -58.05 -22.55
C SER A 30 -2.47 -56.67 -22.70
N PRO A 31 -2.34 -56.11 -23.92
CA PRO A 31 -1.90 -54.74 -24.10
C PRO A 31 -3.12 -53.84 -23.91
N PHE A 32 -3.63 -53.73 -22.68
CA PHE A 32 -4.50 -52.58 -22.40
C PHE A 32 -3.59 -51.37 -22.29
N VAL A 33 -3.49 -50.64 -23.39
CA VAL A 33 -2.82 -49.33 -23.46
C VAL A 33 -3.61 -48.41 -22.55
N THR A 34 -3.25 -48.35 -21.27
CA THR A 34 -3.61 -47.23 -20.41
C THR A 34 -2.86 -46.03 -20.97
N SER A 35 -3.54 -45.28 -21.83
CA SER A 35 -3.09 -43.95 -22.22
C SER A 35 -3.03 -43.12 -20.95
N ARG A 36 -1.82 -42.97 -20.38
CA ARG A 36 -1.59 -42.00 -19.31
C ARG A 36 -1.70 -40.64 -19.98
N ILE A 37 -2.89 -40.06 -19.94
CA ILE A 37 -3.06 -38.63 -20.18
C ILE A 37 -2.33 -37.96 -19.02
N SER A 38 -1.07 -37.61 -19.23
CA SER A 38 -0.33 -36.72 -18.35
C SER A 38 -0.95 -35.35 -18.52
N SER A 39 -2.04 -35.08 -17.79
CA SER A 39 -2.61 -33.74 -17.73
C SER A 39 -1.51 -32.79 -17.24
N PRO A 40 -1.05 -31.81 -18.05
CA PRO A 40 -0.11 -30.83 -17.54
C PRO A 40 -0.82 -30.09 -16.42
N ALA A 41 -0.30 -30.20 -15.20
CA ALA A 41 -0.76 -29.38 -14.10
C ALA A 41 -0.37 -27.94 -14.43
N THR A 42 -1.24 -27.20 -15.11
CA THR A 42 -1.14 -25.76 -15.27
C THR A 42 -1.23 -25.16 -13.88
N ARG A 43 -0.07 -24.92 -13.26
CA ARG A 43 0.02 -24.05 -12.10
C ARG A 43 -0.29 -22.64 -12.60
N ILE A 44 -1.57 -22.28 -12.58
CA ILE A 44 -1.99 -20.90 -12.65
C ILE A 44 -1.52 -20.28 -11.33
N ALA A 45 -0.30 -19.75 -11.33
CA ALA A 45 0.09 -18.80 -10.30
C ALA A 45 -0.81 -17.59 -10.51
N ALA A 46 -1.85 -17.47 -9.69
CA ALA A 46 -2.69 -16.28 -9.66
C ALA A 46 -1.79 -15.12 -9.22
N ILE A 47 -1.27 -14.37 -10.19
CA ILE A 47 -0.60 -13.10 -9.95
C ILE A 47 -1.67 -12.19 -9.36
N ARG A 48 -1.52 -11.83 -8.09
CA ARG A 48 -2.37 -10.84 -7.46
C ARG A 48 -1.93 -9.48 -8.00
N CYS A 49 -2.63 -9.01 -9.02
CA CYS A 49 -2.44 -7.65 -9.53
C CYS A 49 -3.04 -6.67 -8.52
N TYR A 50 -2.24 -6.24 -7.55
CA TYR A 50 -2.55 -5.09 -6.72
C TYR A 50 -2.20 -3.84 -7.50
N ALA A 51 -3.12 -3.37 -8.35
CA ALA A 51 -3.03 -2.06 -8.97
C ALA A 51 -4.01 -1.14 -8.23
N SER A 52 -3.50 -0.37 -7.26
CA SER A 52 -4.13 0.89 -6.90
C SER A 52 -3.66 1.89 -7.94
N SER A 53 -4.56 2.58 -8.63
CA SER A 53 -4.16 3.71 -9.47
C SER A 53 -3.58 4.80 -8.56
N SER A 54 -2.26 4.80 -8.43
CA SER A 54 -1.48 5.74 -7.62
C SER A 54 -1.33 7.07 -8.37
N GLY A 55 -2.44 7.75 -8.59
CA GLY A 55 -2.47 9.09 -9.16
C GLY A 55 -3.45 9.92 -8.38
N LEU A 56 -2.95 10.83 -7.54
CA LEU A 56 -3.81 11.84 -6.93
C LEU A 56 -4.39 12.69 -8.04
N GLY A 57 -5.73 12.75 -8.13
CA GLY A 57 -6.39 13.69 -9.03
C GLY A 57 -6.15 15.12 -8.53
N GLN A 58 -6.03 16.10 -9.44
CA GLN A 58 -5.92 17.51 -9.05
C GLN A 58 -7.07 17.94 -8.13
N GLU A 59 -8.27 17.41 -8.38
CA GLU A 59 -9.45 17.62 -7.55
C GLU A 59 -9.30 17.07 -6.13
N GLU A 60 -8.62 15.93 -5.96
CA GLU A 60 -8.40 15.32 -4.65
C GLU A 60 -7.40 16.14 -3.82
N VAL A 61 -6.28 16.56 -4.42
CA VAL A 61 -5.30 17.43 -3.75
C VAL A 61 -5.94 18.76 -3.37
N THR A 62 -6.68 19.36 -4.30
CA THR A 62 -7.39 20.62 -4.03
C THR A 62 -8.39 20.44 -2.89
N GLY A 63 -9.15 19.34 -2.89
CA GLY A 63 -10.11 19.02 -1.82
C GLY A 63 -9.43 18.90 -0.46
N ARG A 64 -8.32 18.15 -0.37
CA ARG A 64 -7.56 17.97 0.88
C ARG A 64 -7.00 19.30 1.40
N ILE A 65 -6.42 20.14 0.54
CA ILE A 65 -5.89 21.46 0.94
C ILE A 65 -7.02 22.37 1.42
N LEU A 66 -8.17 22.39 0.73
CA LEU A 66 -9.32 23.18 1.17
C LEU A 66 -9.85 22.70 2.53
N ASP A 67 -9.87 21.39 2.78
CA ASP A 67 -10.27 20.83 4.07
C ASP A 67 -9.26 21.13 5.18
N LEU A 68 -7.97 21.22 4.87
CA LEU A 68 -6.94 21.69 5.78
C LEU A 68 -7.16 23.17 6.14
N LEU A 69 -7.40 24.03 5.14
CA LEU A 69 -7.65 25.46 5.35
C LEU A 69 -8.92 25.73 6.17
N LYS A 70 -9.96 24.89 6.06
CA LYS A 70 -11.16 24.99 6.91
C LYS A 70 -10.89 24.67 8.38
N LYS A 71 -9.89 23.83 8.68
CA LYS A 71 -9.49 23.48 10.06
C LYS A 71 -8.59 24.55 10.68
N PHE A 72 -8.07 25.49 9.89
CA PHE A 72 -7.21 26.56 10.36
C PHE A 72 -8.05 27.66 11.02
N ASP A 73 -7.90 27.86 12.33
CA ASP A 73 -8.68 28.84 13.11
C ASP A 73 -8.51 30.29 12.64
N LYS A 74 -7.43 30.58 11.90
CA LYS A 74 -7.11 31.89 11.32
C LYS A 74 -7.95 32.22 10.08
N VAL A 75 -8.63 31.24 9.48
CA VAL A 75 -9.50 31.44 8.32
C VAL A 75 -10.94 31.65 8.82
N GLN A 76 -11.39 32.90 8.88
CA GLN A 76 -12.73 33.21 9.39
C GLN A 76 -13.86 32.99 8.37
N ASP A 77 -13.58 33.08 7.07
CA ASP A 77 -14.60 33.09 6.02
C ASP A 77 -14.48 31.89 5.05
N PRO A 78 -15.29 30.83 5.21
CA PRO A 78 -15.25 29.67 4.31
C PRO A 78 -15.71 30.02 2.89
N SER A 79 -16.46 31.10 2.70
CA SER A 79 -16.93 31.59 1.39
C SER A 79 -15.80 32.17 0.53
N LYS A 80 -14.66 32.52 1.12
CA LYS A 80 -13.49 33.05 0.40
C LYS A 80 -12.51 31.95 -0.04
N LEU A 81 -12.71 30.72 0.44
CA LEU A 81 -11.87 29.58 0.07
C LEU A 81 -12.19 29.14 -1.35
N SER A 82 -11.21 29.31 -2.23
CA SER A 82 -11.30 28.93 -3.64
C SER A 82 -10.00 28.24 -4.05
N ALA A 83 -10.05 27.41 -5.09
CA ALA A 83 -8.86 26.75 -5.64
C ALA A 83 -7.77 27.75 -6.12
N VAL A 84 -8.14 29.02 -6.31
CA VAL A 84 -7.27 30.11 -6.77
C VAL A 84 -7.06 31.21 -5.70
N SER A 85 -7.53 31.00 -4.46
CA SER A 85 -7.39 32.03 -3.43
C SER A 85 -5.94 32.24 -3.02
N HIS A 86 -5.57 33.49 -2.79
CA HIS A 86 -4.27 33.92 -2.32
C HIS A 86 -4.24 34.00 -0.79
N PHE A 87 -3.21 33.46 -0.14
CA PHE A 87 -3.16 33.34 1.32
C PHE A 87 -3.17 34.71 2.02
N THR A 88 -2.37 35.66 1.53
CA THR A 88 -2.30 37.01 2.10
C THR A 88 -3.45 37.92 1.64
N ASN A 89 -3.75 37.97 0.34
CA ASN A 89 -4.69 38.96 -0.20
C ASN A 89 -6.16 38.60 0.02
N ASP A 90 -6.53 37.32 -0.08
CA ASP A 90 -7.92 36.89 0.02
C ASP A 90 -8.27 36.40 1.42
N LEU A 91 -7.37 35.60 2.02
CA LEU A 91 -7.59 35.02 3.35
C LEU A 91 -7.03 35.90 4.47
N GLY A 92 -6.19 36.90 4.16
CA GLY A 92 -5.66 37.83 5.16
C GLY A 92 -4.69 37.17 6.14
N LEU A 93 -4.00 36.09 5.73
CA LEU A 93 -3.02 35.41 6.56
C LEU A 93 -1.73 36.23 6.65
N ASP A 94 -1.16 36.32 7.85
CA ASP A 94 0.14 36.95 8.07
C ASP A 94 1.26 36.06 7.52
N SER A 95 2.46 36.63 7.33
CA SER A 95 3.63 35.89 6.83
C SER A 95 4.06 34.73 7.73
N LEU A 96 3.70 34.76 9.01
CA LEU A 96 3.90 33.64 9.94
C LEU A 96 2.85 32.55 9.72
N ASP A 97 1.58 32.95 9.59
CA ASP A 97 0.47 32.03 9.35
C ASP A 97 0.66 31.27 8.01
N THR A 98 1.24 31.92 6.99
CA THR A 98 1.56 31.24 5.71
C THR A 98 2.58 30.12 5.87
N VAL A 99 3.58 30.28 6.76
CA VAL A 99 4.55 29.21 7.06
C VAL A 99 3.88 28.05 7.77
N GLU A 100 2.99 28.34 8.73
CA GLU A 100 2.23 27.29 9.42
C GLU A 100 1.32 26.50 8.48
N VAL A 101 0.68 27.16 7.51
CA VAL A 101 -0.14 26.49 6.48
C VAL A 101 0.72 25.59 5.59
N VAL A 102 1.90 26.05 5.16
CA VAL A 102 2.80 25.22 4.32
C VAL A 102 3.30 24.00 5.09
N MET A 103 3.68 24.16 6.37
CA MET A 103 4.07 23.04 7.23
C MET A 103 2.93 22.02 7.42
N ALA A 104 1.69 22.49 7.55
CA ALA A 104 0.54 21.59 7.65
C ALA A 104 0.29 20.83 6.33
N ILE A 105 0.51 21.47 5.19
CA ILE A 105 0.42 20.84 3.86
C ILE A 105 1.52 19.77 3.70
N GLU A 106 2.75 20.07 4.12
CA GLU A 106 3.86 19.10 4.17
C GLU A 106 3.49 17.85 4.98
N GLU A 107 2.89 18.03 6.15
CA GLU A 107 2.46 16.92 7.01
C GLU A 107 1.31 16.10 6.37
N GLU A 108 0.31 16.75 5.78
CA GLU A 108 -0.84 16.08 5.15
C GLU A 108 -0.44 15.20 3.96
N PHE A 109 0.54 15.64 3.16
CA PHE A 109 1.04 14.88 2.01
C PHE A 109 2.32 14.10 2.31
N SER A 110 2.85 14.18 3.53
CA SER A 110 4.10 13.54 3.95
C SER A 110 5.27 13.85 3.00
N ILE A 111 5.38 15.11 2.58
CA ILE A 111 6.43 15.61 1.68
C ILE A 111 7.32 16.62 2.41
N GLU A 112 8.55 16.80 1.92
CA GLU A 112 9.44 17.88 2.38
C GLU A 112 9.50 18.97 1.29
N ILE A 113 9.04 20.18 1.63
CA ILE A 113 9.14 21.34 0.74
C ILE A 113 10.33 22.19 1.24
N PRO A 114 11.32 22.49 0.39
CA PRO A 114 12.42 23.36 0.81
C PRO A 114 11.92 24.80 1.01
N ASP A 115 12.45 25.51 2.01
CA ASP A 115 12.05 26.89 2.37
C ASP A 115 11.96 27.84 1.16
N LYS A 116 12.88 27.71 0.21
CA LYS A 116 12.91 28.57 -1.00
C LYS A 116 11.67 28.41 -1.89
N GLU A 117 11.11 27.21 -1.92
CA GLU A 117 9.91 26.90 -2.71
C GLU A 117 8.66 27.17 -1.89
N ALA A 118 8.69 26.90 -0.59
CA ALA A 118 7.65 27.31 0.36
C ALA A 118 7.39 28.82 0.31
N ASP A 119 8.45 29.64 0.31
CA ASP A 119 8.36 31.11 0.20
C ASP A 119 7.75 31.59 -1.12
N ALA A 120 7.81 30.77 -2.18
CA ALA A 120 7.24 31.11 -3.49
C ALA A 120 5.76 30.71 -3.62
N ILE A 121 5.23 29.93 -2.67
CA ILE A 121 3.86 29.45 -2.66
C ILE A 121 2.99 30.47 -1.91
N HIS A 122 2.25 31.28 -2.67
CA HIS A 122 1.39 32.33 -2.13
C HIS A 122 -0.11 32.08 -2.34
N SER A 123 -0.46 31.04 -3.08
CA SER A 123 -1.84 30.70 -3.43
C SER A 123 -2.09 29.20 -3.41
N VAL A 124 -3.36 28.83 -3.25
CA VAL A 124 -3.80 27.42 -3.24
C VAL A 124 -3.48 26.72 -4.56
N SER A 125 -3.65 27.42 -5.70
CA SER A 125 -3.33 26.85 -7.01
C SER A 125 -1.85 26.50 -7.15
N GLN A 126 -0.96 27.36 -6.66
CA GLN A 126 0.49 27.11 -6.66
C GLN A 126 0.85 25.92 -5.77
N ALA A 127 0.22 25.78 -4.60
CA ALA A 127 0.43 24.63 -3.73
C ALA A 127 -0.02 23.33 -4.42
N VAL A 128 -1.20 23.33 -5.05
CA VAL A 128 -1.70 22.18 -5.83
C VAL A 128 -0.75 21.82 -6.96
N ASP A 129 -0.33 22.82 -7.76
CA ASP A 129 0.59 22.61 -8.88
C ASP A 129 1.96 22.10 -8.42
N TYR A 130 2.40 22.50 -7.22
CA TYR A 130 3.62 22.01 -6.63
C TYR A 130 3.50 20.53 -6.21
N ILE A 131 2.44 20.18 -5.49
CA ILE A 131 2.17 18.80 -5.05
C ILE A 131 2.00 17.85 -6.24
N MET A 132 1.32 18.29 -7.30
CA MET A 132 1.15 17.51 -8.53
C MET A 132 2.47 17.19 -9.25
N LYS A 133 3.50 18.02 -9.08
CA LYS A 133 4.83 17.78 -9.66
C LYS A 133 5.67 16.82 -8.82
N GLN A 134 5.34 16.65 -7.55
CA GLN A 134 6.08 15.78 -6.66
C GLN A 134 5.59 14.32 -6.80
N PRO A 135 6.45 13.39 -7.24
CA PRO A 135 6.09 11.98 -7.40
C PRO A 135 5.89 11.26 -6.05
N ASP A 136 6.32 11.87 -4.96
CA ASP A 136 6.25 11.30 -3.60
C ASP A 136 4.96 11.66 -2.86
N ALA A 137 4.13 12.54 -3.42
CA ALA A 137 2.87 12.96 -2.83
C ALA A 137 1.75 11.93 -3.11
N HIS A 138 1.92 10.66 -2.72
CA HIS A 138 0.95 9.57 -2.92
C HIS A 138 0.41 8.99 -1.62
#